data_AF-A0A7T5EJG7-F1
#
_entry.id   AF-A0A7T5EJG7-F1
#
_cell.length_a   1.000
_cell.length_b   1.000
_cell.length_c   1.000
_cell.angle_alpha   90.00
_cell.angle_beta   90.00
_cell.angle_gamma   90.00
#
_symmetry.space_group_name_H-M   'P 1'
#
loop_
_entity.id
_entity.type
_entity.pdbx_description
1 polymer ?
#
loop_
_entity_poly.entity_id
_entity_poly.type
_entity_poly.pdbx_seq_one_letter_code
_entity_poly.pdbx_strand_id
1 'polypeptide(L)' 'MNKWFSLVGGLVGGYALLKTPLDGSFLSGLNPIVDGIGLITMLVFSGALIYYGVRDMFQK' A
#
# COMPACT_ATOMS: atom_id res chain seq x y z
N MET A 1 7.53 -17.08 -0.19
CA MET A 1 7.09 -15.96 0.65
C MET A 1 5.66 -16.20 1.08
N ASN A 2 5.33 -16.06 2.36
CA ASN A 2 3.99 -16.34 2.86
C ASN A 2 3.07 -15.18 2.46
N LYS A 3 1.81 -15.48 2.07
CA LYS A 3 0.83 -14.50 1.57
C LYS A 3 0.67 -13.28 2.49
N TRP A 4 0.77 -13.49 3.80
CA TRP A 4 0.70 -12.44 4.81
C TRP A 4 1.84 -11.40 4.70
N PHE A 5 3.09 -11.86 4.49
CA PHE A 5 4.24 -10.97 4.29
C PHE A 5 4.12 -10.15 3.01
N SER A 6 3.54 -10.72 1.95
CA SER A 6 3.28 -9.97 0.71
C SER A 6 2.25 -8.87 0.90
N LEU A 7 1.21 -9.11 1.71
CA LEU A 7 0.19 -8.09 1.99
C LEU A 7 0.74 -6.94 2.83
N VAL A 8 1.49 -7.26 3.88
CA VAL A 8 2.15 -6.25 4.72
C VAL A 8 3.23 -5.51 3.93
N GLY A 9 4.03 -6.22 3.14
CA GLY A 9 5.04 -5.61 2.27
C GLY A 9 4.42 -4.65 1.24
N GLY A 10 3.27 -5.02 0.66
CA GLY A 10 2.51 -4.13 -0.22
C GLY A 10 1.99 -2.88 0.48
N LEU A 11 1.49 -3.02 1.70
CA LEU A 11 1.04 -1.88 2.52
C LEU A 11 2.20 -0.92 2.85
N VAL A 12 3.34 -1.46 3.30
CA VAL A 12 4.54 -0.70 3.61
C VAL A 12 5.12 -0.05 2.36
N GLY A 13 5.08 -0.74 1.22
CA GLY A 13 5.48 -0.19 -0.07
C GLY A 13 4.59 0.98 -0.50
N GLY A 14 3.27 0.86 -0.39
CA GLY A 14 2.34 1.95 -0.64
C GLY A 14 2.59 3.18 0.25
N TYR A 15 2.88 2.95 1.54
CA TYR A 15 3.29 4.02 2.46
C TYR A 15 4.60 4.71 2.04
N ALA A 16 5.60 3.91 1.63
CA ALA A 16 6.88 4.44 1.19
C ALA A 16 6.72 5.30 -0.07
N LEU A 17 5.85 4.91 -1.01
CA LEU A 17 5.50 5.75 -2.17
C LEU A 17 4.93 7.10 -1.72
N LEU A 18 3.94 7.11 -0.84
CA LEU A 18 3.32 8.34 -0.30
C LEU A 18 4.29 9.24 0.47
N LYS A 19 5.37 8.67 1.02
CA LYS A 19 6.41 9.40 1.75
C LYS A 19 7.64 9.71 0.93
N THR A 20 7.63 9.41 -0.36
CA THR A 20 8.77 9.69 -1.23
C THR A 20 8.88 11.21 -1.43
N PRO A 21 9.99 11.84 -1.02
CA PRO A 21 10.15 13.29 -1.18
C PRO A 21 10.50 13.59 -2.64
N LEU A 22 9.47 13.91 -3.42
CA LEU A 22 9.62 14.30 -4.83
C LEU A 22 9.53 15.83 -5.02
N ASP A 23 9.11 16.55 -3.99
CA ASP A 23 9.07 18.02 -3.96
C ASP A 23 10.47 18.60 -4.17
N GLY A 24 10.59 19.59 -5.05
CA GLY A 24 11.87 20.21 -5.40
C GLY A 24 12.79 19.35 -6.26
N SER A 25 12.36 18.14 -6.67
CA SER A 25 13.10 17.28 -7.60
C SER A 25 12.62 17.46 -9.05
N PHE A 26 13.42 16.97 -10.00
CA PHE A 26 13.03 16.83 -11.41
C PHE A 26 11.74 16.02 -11.61
N LEU A 27 11.42 15.14 -10.65
CA LEU A 27 10.24 14.26 -10.67
C LEU A 27 9.01 14.88 -9.98
N SER A 28 9.07 16.14 -9.55
CA SER A 28 7.94 16.84 -8.90
C SER A 28 6.65 16.85 -9.74
N GLY A 29 6.76 16.82 -11.07
CA GLY A 29 5.60 16.68 -11.97
C GLY A 29 4.88 15.33 -11.87
N LEU A 30 5.52 14.29 -11.31
CA LEU A 30 4.95 12.96 -11.11
C LEU A 30 4.31 12.78 -9.72
N ASN A 31 4.45 13.77 -8.82
CA ASN A 31 3.81 13.76 -7.50
C ASN A 31 2.38 13.22 -7.49
N PRO A 32 1.43 13.77 -8.27
CA PRO A 32 0.04 13.31 -8.21
C PRO A 32 -0.14 11.84 -8.64
N ILE A 33 0.76 11.34 -9.50
CA ILE A 33 0.73 9.94 -9.97
C ILE A 33 1.29 9.03 -8.88
N VAL A 34 2.43 9.38 -8.30
CA VAL A 34 3.07 8.60 -7.23
C VAL A 34 2.19 8.55 -6.00
N ASP A 35 1.57 9.67 -5.63
CA ASP A 35 0.62 9.73 -4.52
C ASP A 35 -0.63 8.90 -4.82
N GLY A 36 -1.17 9.01 -6.03
CA GLY A 36 -2.32 8.21 -6.47
C GLY A 36 -2.05 6.70 -6.38
N ILE A 37 -0.90 6.25 -6.88
CA ILE A 37 -0.49 4.84 -6.81
C ILE A 37 -0.28 4.41 -5.35
N GLY A 38 0.40 5.22 -4.54
CA GLY A 38 0.64 4.94 -3.13
C GLY A 38 -0.67 4.78 -2.34
N LEU A 39 -1.64 5.67 -2.60
CA LEU A 39 -2.97 5.62 -1.99
C LEU A 39 -3.76 4.36 -2.41
N ILE A 40 -3.82 4.07 -3.71
CA ILE A 40 -4.50 2.87 -4.24
C ILE A 40 -3.88 1.61 -3.65
N THR A 41 -2.55 1.55 -3.62
CA THR A 41 -1.79 0.44 -3.06
C THR A 41 -2.15 0.24 -1.59
N MET A 42 -2.12 1.31 -0.78
CA MET A 42 -2.55 1.24 0.63
C MET A 42 -3.98 0.73 0.79
N LEU A 43 -4.93 1.23 -0.01
CA LEU A 43 -6.33 0.82 0.09
C LEU A 43 -6.54 -0.65 -0.25
N VAL A 44 -5.92 -1.13 -1.34
CA VAL A 44 -6.06 -2.53 -1.77
C VAL A 44 -5.43 -3.48 -0.76
N PHE A 45 -4.21 -3.20 -0.31
CA PHE A 45 -3.51 -4.09 0.63
C PHE A 45 -4.11 -4.06 2.04
N SER A 46 -4.56 -2.90 2.53
CA SER A 46 -5.28 -2.80 3.80
C SER A 46 -6.63 -3.52 3.73
N GLY A 47 -7.41 -3.30 2.67
CA GLY A 47 -8.68 -3.98 2.44
C GLY A 47 -8.51 -5.50 2.37
N ALA A 48 -7.47 -5.97 1.67
CA ALA A 48 -7.14 -7.39 1.62
C ALA A 48 -6.76 -7.95 3.01
N LEU A 49 -5.94 -7.24 3.79
CA LEU A 49 -5.60 -7.65 5.16
C LEU A 49 -6.84 -7.76 6.05
N ILE A 50 -7.73 -6.76 5.99
CA ILE A 50 -8.99 -6.76 6.74
C ILE A 50 -9.85 -7.95 6.30
N TYR A 51 -10.03 -8.14 4.99
CA TYR A 51 -10.84 -9.23 4.46
C TYR A 51 -10.32 -10.61 4.90
N TYR A 52 -9.02 -10.87 4.73
CA TYR A 52 -8.44 -12.15 5.13
C TYR A 52 -8.43 -12.33 6.64
N GLY A 53 -8.16 -11.29 7.42
CA GLY A 53 -8.20 -11.33 8.88
C GLY A 53 -9.59 -11.64 9.40
N VAL A 54 -10.61 -10.92 8.92
CA VAL A 54 -12.01 -11.14 9.27
C VAL A 54 -12.46 -12.54 8.85
N ARG A 55 -12.17 -12.95 7.61
CA ARG A 55 -12.51 -14.28 7.12
C ARG A 55 -11.91 -15.38 8.00
N ASP A 56 -10.63 -15.27 8.36
CA ASP A 56 -9.95 -16.26 9.20
C ASP A 56 -10.53 -16.31 10.62
N MET A 57 -10.99 -15.18 11.15
CA MET A 57 -11.70 -15.12 12.44
C MET A 57 -13.07 -15.82 12.41
N PHE A 58 -13.81 -15.71 11.30
CA PHE A 58 -15.15 -16.30 11.15
C PHE A 58 -15.16 -17.73 10.58
N GLN A 59 -14.06 -18.18 9.96
CA GLN A 59 -13.92 -19.55 9.47
C GLN A 59 -13.36 -20.52 10.52
N LYS A 60 -13.34 -20.12 11.80
CA LYS A 60 -13.14 -21.02 12.94
C LYS A 60 -14.37 -21.88 13.20
#